data_AF-A0A6C0J8F4-F1
#
_entry.id   AF-A0A6C0J8F4-F1
#
_cell.length_a   1.000
_cell.length_b   1.000
_cell.length_c   1.000
_cell.angle_alpha   90.00
_cell.angle_beta   90.00
_cell.angle_gamma   90.00
#
_symmetry.space_group_name_H-M   'P 1'
#
loop_
_entity.id
_entity.type
_entity.pdbx_description
1 polymer ?
#
loop_
_entity_poly.entity_id
_entity_poly.type
_entity_poly.pdbx_seq_one_letter_code
_entity_poly.pdbx_strand_id
1 'polypeptide(L)'
;MSLRSLKMLNFAGQAAISGSEKHSNMLFNHGAVICKGGKKVCEGYNHKRSVSNGKLCCSFHAEFDAINRWKSLFLKGEDRSCFLPDKEKSKKI
;
A
#
# COMPACT_ATOMS: atom_id res chain seq x y z
N MET A 1 10.37 -16.43 -16.59
CA MET A 1 9.61 -16.02 -15.39
C MET A 1 9.19 -17.26 -14.61
N SER A 2 9.31 -17.29 -13.27
CA SER A 2 8.89 -18.46 -12.48
C SER A 2 7.37 -18.54 -12.33
N LEU A 3 6.81 -19.73 -12.12
CA LEU A 3 5.38 -19.93 -11.84
C LEU A 3 4.91 -19.12 -10.62
N ARG A 4 5.81 -18.95 -9.64
CA ARG A 4 5.60 -18.12 -8.46
C ARG A 4 5.45 -16.64 -8.83
N SER A 5 6.32 -16.13 -9.71
CA SER A 5 6.25 -14.74 -10.20
C SER A 5 4.93 -14.47 -10.92
N LEU A 6 4.48 -15.39 -11.80
CA LEU A 6 3.21 -15.27 -12.51
C LEU A 6 2.02 -15.22 -11.54
N LYS A 7 2.02 -16.07 -10.51
CA LYS A 7 0.99 -16.03 -9.46
C LYS A 7 0.94 -14.69 -8.72
N MET A 8 2.11 -14.11 -8.40
CA MET A 8 2.16 -12.79 -7.75
C MET A 8 1.66 -11.68 -8.67
N LEU A 9 1.99 -11.73 -9.96
CA LEU A 9 1.49 -10.78 -10.95
C LEU A 9 -0.03 -10.87 -11.11
N ASN A 10 -0.59 -12.09 -11.10
CA ASN A 10 -2.03 -12.28 -11.12
C ASN A 10 -2.70 -11.66 -9.88
N PHE A 11 -2.10 -11.78 -8.70
CA PHE A 11 -2.61 -11.09 -7.51
C PHE A 11 -2.57 -9.57 -7.65
N ALA A 12 -1.51 -9.00 -8.22
CA ALA A 12 -1.42 -7.57 -8.49
C ALA A 12 -2.47 -7.10 -9.51
N GLY A 13 -2.69 -7.87 -10.57
CA GLY A 13 -3.73 -7.59 -11.56
C GLY A 13 -5.14 -7.61 -10.97
N GLN A 14 -5.44 -8.59 -10.12
CA GLN A 14 -6.71 -8.65 -9.39
C GLN A 14 -6.90 -7.45 -8.45
N ALA A 15 -5.84 -7.03 -7.74
CA ALA A 15 -5.89 -5.85 -6.88
C ALA A 15 -6.21 -4.57 -7.67
N ALA A 16 -5.68 -4.43 -8.89
CA ALA A 16 -5.98 -3.31 -9.78
C ALA A 16 -7.47 -3.27 -10.18
N ILE A 17 -8.05 -4.43 -10.51
CA ILE A 17 -9.48 -4.56 -10.85
C ILE A 17 -10.34 -4.21 -9.63
N SER A 18 -10.04 -4.76 -8.46
CA SER A 18 -10.78 -4.46 -7.24
C SER A 18 -10.74 -2.98 -6.84
N GLY A 19 -9.68 -2.25 -7.19
CA GLY A 19 -9.64 -0.80 -7.03
C GLY A 19 -10.73 -0.11 -7.87
N SER A 20 -10.80 -0.47 -9.15
CA SER A 20 -11.78 0.10 -10.09
C SER A 20 -13.23 -0.11 -9.65
N GLU A 21 -13.54 -1.30 -9.09
CA GLU A 21 -14.86 -1.62 -8.53
C GLU A 21 -15.18 -0.81 -7.27
N LYS A 22 -14.16 -0.39 -6.50
CA LYS A 22 -14.28 0.40 -5.27
C LYS A 22 -14.25 1.91 -5.50
N HIS A 23 -14.64 2.38 -6.69
CA HIS A 23 -14.72 3.80 -7.07
C HIS A 23 -13.38 4.52 -7.26
N SER A 24 -12.26 3.82 -7.40
CA SER A 24 -11.03 4.45 -7.89
C SER A 24 -11.06 4.60 -9.42
N ASN A 25 -11.94 5.46 -9.93
CA ASN A 25 -12.00 5.78 -11.37
C ASN A 25 -10.76 6.59 -11.79
N MET A 26 -9.64 5.89 -11.94
CA MET A 26 -8.35 6.39 -12.40
C MET A 26 -8.20 6.06 -13.89
N LEU A 27 -7.47 6.89 -14.64
CA LEU A 27 -7.21 6.64 -16.07
C LEU A 27 -6.39 5.35 -16.28
N PHE A 28 -5.47 5.07 -15.37
CA PHE A 28 -4.69 3.85 -15.32
C PHE A 28 -4.95 3.15 -13.98
N ASN A 29 -5.26 1.86 -14.03
CA ASN A 29 -5.48 1.04 -12.84
C ASN A 29 -4.19 0.32 -12.48
N HIS A 30 -3.71 0.56 -11.26
CA HIS A 30 -2.52 -0.05 -10.71
C HIS A 30 -2.90 -0.83 -9.46
N GLY A 31 -2.34 -2.03 -9.35
CA GLY A 31 -2.46 -2.89 -8.18
C GLY A 31 -1.08 -3.27 -7.69
N ALA A 32 -0.92 -3.35 -6.38
CA ALA A 32 0.30 -3.76 -5.73
C ALA A 32 -0.02 -4.82 -4.66
N VAL A 33 0.87 -5.78 -4.49
CA VAL A 33 0.72 -6.84 -3.50
C VAL A 33 2.01 -7.02 -2.71
N ILE A 34 1.87 -7.17 -1.40
CA ILE A 34 2.95 -7.56 -0.50
C ILE A 34 2.78 -9.06 -0.25
N CYS A 35 3.83 -9.83 -0.52
CA CYS A 35 3.82 -11.27 -0.42
C CYS A 35 4.99 -11.76 0.43
N LYS A 36 4.75 -12.76 1.29
CA LYS A 36 5.78 -13.42 2.11
C LYS A 36 5.59 -14.92 2.02
N GLY A 37 6.67 -15.68 1.82
CA GLY A 37 6.59 -17.14 1.67
C GLY A 37 5.71 -17.62 0.49
N GLY A 38 5.50 -16.80 -0.53
CA GLY A 38 4.66 -17.15 -1.69
C GLY A 38 3.16 -17.02 -1.45
N LYS A 39 2.75 -16.44 -0.32
CA LYS A 39 1.36 -16.11 0.00
C LYS A 39 1.17 -14.59 -0.06
N LYS A 40 -0.02 -14.16 -0.52
CA LYS A 40 -0.45 -12.76 -0.48
C LYS A 40 -0.69 -12.37 0.98
N VAL A 41 -0.03 -11.32 1.44
CA VAL A 41 -0.16 -10.79 2.81
C VAL A 41 -1.06 -9.57 2.79
N CYS A 42 -0.85 -8.67 1.84
CA CYS A 42 -1.61 -7.44 1.69
C CYS A 42 -1.70 -7.05 0.21
N GLU A 43 -2.70 -6.25 -0.12
CA GLU A 43 -2.90 -5.68 -1.44
C GLU A 43 -3.32 -4.21 -1.33
N GLY A 44 -2.90 -3.42 -2.29
CA GLY A 44 -3.28 -2.02 -2.45
C GLY A 44 -3.59 -1.70 -3.90
N TYR A 45 -4.32 -0.62 -4.10
CA TYR A 45 -4.69 -0.11 -5.41
C TYR A 45 -4.55 1.39 -5.46
N ASN A 46 -4.33 1.94 -6.65
CA ASN A 46 -4.26 3.38 -6.79
C ASN A 46 -5.65 4.00 -6.68
N HIS A 47 -5.74 5.17 -6.07
CA HIS A 47 -7.00 5.88 -5.96
C HIS A 47 -6.83 7.40 -6.03
N LYS A 48 -7.98 8.07 -6.20
CA LYS A 48 -8.04 9.53 -6.31
C LYS A 48 -7.47 10.21 -5.08
N ARG A 49 -7.16 11.49 -5.28
CA ARG A 49 -6.61 12.46 -4.32
C ARG A 49 -6.97 12.12 -2.88
N SER A 50 -5.95 11.86 -2.07
CA SER A 50 -6.11 11.54 -0.66
C SER A 50 -5.05 12.29 0.16
N VAL A 51 -5.33 12.47 1.44
CA VAL A 51 -4.40 13.09 2.37
C VAL A 51 -3.51 12.00 2.96
N SER A 52 -2.19 12.14 2.82
CA SER A 52 -1.20 11.25 3.41
C SER A 52 -0.26 12.06 4.30
N ASN A 53 -0.12 11.67 5.57
CA ASN A 53 0.67 12.40 6.58
C ASN A 53 0.39 13.92 6.59
N GLY A 54 -0.90 14.29 6.51
CA GLY A 54 -1.34 15.69 6.50
C GLY A 54 -1.09 16.46 5.20
N LYS A 55 -0.52 15.83 4.17
CA LYS A 55 -0.27 16.44 2.85
C LYS A 55 -1.25 15.92 1.81
N LEU A 56 -1.80 16.83 1.01
CA LEU A 56 -2.70 16.49 -0.09
C LEU A 56 -1.89 15.92 -1.27
N CYS A 57 -2.04 14.63 -1.55
CA CYS A 57 -1.39 13.97 -2.68
C CYS A 57 -2.32 13.96 -3.91
N CYS A 58 -1.79 14.28 -5.09
CA CYS A 58 -2.54 14.35 -6.36
C CYS A 58 -3.21 13.00 -6.73
N SER A 59 -2.53 11.92 -6.39
CA SER A 59 -2.97 10.53 -6.52
C SER A 59 -2.34 9.73 -5.40
N PHE A 60 -3.03 8.67 -4.96
CA PHE A 60 -2.43 7.70 -4.06
C PHE A 60 -2.01 6.47 -4.86
N HIS A 61 -0.75 6.07 -4.74
CA HIS A 61 -0.23 4.95 -5.50
C HIS A 61 -0.57 3.62 -4.82
N ALA A 62 -0.68 2.56 -5.61
CA ALA A 62 -1.04 1.24 -5.12
C ALA A 62 -0.03 0.69 -4.09
N GLU A 63 1.26 0.99 -4.26
CA GLU A 63 2.33 0.62 -3.35
C GLU A 63 2.15 1.27 -1.98
N PHE A 64 1.80 2.56 -1.96
CA PHE A 64 1.56 3.28 -0.71
C PHE A 64 0.32 2.76 0.02
N ASP A 65 -0.76 2.44 -0.69
CA ASP A 65 -1.95 1.81 -0.11
C ASP A 65 -1.62 0.43 0.48
N ALA A 66 -0.88 -0.40 -0.25
CA ALA A 66 -0.44 -1.72 0.23
C ALA A 66 0.41 -1.60 1.50
N ILE A 67 1.36 -0.66 1.55
CA ILE A 67 2.20 -0.40 2.72
C ILE A 67 1.35 0.08 3.90
N ASN A 68 0.43 1.02 3.69
CA ASN A 68 -0.40 1.56 4.77
C ASN A 68 -1.32 0.50 5.36
N ARG A 69 -1.93 -0.33 4.52
CA ARG A 69 -2.74 -1.47 4.98
C ARG A 69 -1.90 -2.48 5.72
N TRP A 70 -0.72 -2.80 5.21
CA TRP A 70 0.21 -3.69 5.91
C TRP A 70 0.57 -3.12 7.28
N LYS A 71 0.95 -1.83 7.37
CA LYS A 71 1.19 -1.15 8.65
C LYS A 71 -0.03 -1.25 9.57
N SER A 72 -1.24 -1.04 9.06
CA SER A 72 -2.47 -1.09 9.87
C SER A 72 -2.82 -2.50 10.37
N LEU A 73 -2.37 -3.55 9.68
CA LEU A 73 -2.59 -4.94 10.06
C LEU A 73 -1.54 -5.44 11.04
N PHE A 74 -0.26 -5.07 10.83
CA PHE A 74 0.87 -5.64 11.56
C PHE A 74 1.46 -4.73 12.63
N LEU A 75 1.22 -3.42 12.58
CA LEU A 75 1.70 -2.45 13.58
C LEU A 75 0.57 -1.93 14.49
N LYS A 76 -0.61 -2.54 14.45
CA LYS A 76 -1.73 -2.16 15.31
C LYS A 76 -1.44 -2.63 16.74
N GLY A 77 -0.90 -1.74 17.57
CA GLY A 77 -0.60 -1.99 18.98
C GLY A 77 0.90 -2.00 19.34
N GLU A 78 1.81 -1.87 18.38
CA GLU A 78 3.24 -1.72 18.67
C GLU A 78 3.68 -0.25 18.60
N ASP A 79 4.54 0.11 19.55
CA ASP A 79 5.10 1.45 19.70
C ASP A 79 5.84 1.86 18.42
N ARG A 80 5.54 3.06 17.91
CA ARG A 80 5.85 3.51 16.54
C ARG A 80 7.32 3.88 16.33
N SER A 81 8.20 3.49 17.24
CA SER A 81 9.58 3.97 17.33
C SER A 81 10.53 3.37 16.27
N CYS A 82 10.16 2.25 15.65
CA CYS A 82 11.08 1.48 14.79
C CYS A 82 10.88 1.61 13.27
N PHE A 83 9.87 2.36 12.77
CA PHE A 83 9.56 2.39 11.33
C PHE A 83 9.32 3.78 10.72
N LEU A 84 9.63 4.85 11.44
CA LEU A 84 9.70 6.19 10.85
C LEU A 84 11.15 6.50 10.46
N PRO A 85 11.41 7.13 9.30
CA PRO A 85 12.73 7.71 9.06
C PRO A 85 13.00 8.74 10.16
N ASP A 86 14.21 8.73 10.73
CA ASP A 86 14.70 9.62 11.78
C ASP A 86 14.59 11.12 11.41
N LYS A 87 13.38 11.68 11.38
CA LYS A 87 13.15 13.12 11.15
C LYS A 87 12.24 13.78 12.18
N GLU A 88 11.84 13.08 13.24
CA GLU A 88 11.09 13.69 14.36
C GLU A 88 11.65 13.31 15.74
N LYS A 89 12.98 13.18 15.87
CA LYS A 89 13.66 13.37 17.17
C LYS A 89 14.01 14.85 17.43
N SER A 90 13.18 15.79 16.94
CA SER A 90 13.42 17.21 17.15
C SER A 90 12.30 17.83 17.98
N LYS A 91 12.70 18.22 19.19
CA LYS A 91 12.03 19.12 20.14
C LYS A 91 10.87 18.52 20.96
N LYS A 92 11.25 17.89 22.08
CA LYS A 92 10.56 18.18 23.34
C LYS A 92 11.05 19.56 23.81
N ILE A 93 10.13 20.50 23.95
CA ILE A 93 10.28 21.69 24.81
C ILE A 93 10.02 21.22 26.24
#